data_AF-A0A926SUX0-F1
#
_entry.id   AF-A0A926SUX0-F1
#
_cell.length_a   1.000
_cell.length_b   1.000
_cell.length_c   1.000
_cell.angle_alpha   90.00
_cell.angle_beta   90.00
_cell.angle_gamma   90.00
#
_symmetry.space_group_name_H-M   'P 1'
#
loop_
_entity.id
_entity.type
_entity.pdbx_description
1 polymer ?
#
loop_
_entity_poly.entity_id
_entity_poly.type
_entity_poly.pdbx_seq_one_letter_code
_entity_poly.pdbx_strand_id
1 'polypeptide(L)'
;MSVMAMEPGRQKAYEEIKKLVGTPPNLECSKPDSLNALPANVKAIAVNYCNQSRKIVETNGLTIETFNQITVDMQKDPALQAQIQRIMLDIQTKK
;
A
#
# COMPACT_ATOMS: atom_id res chain seq x y z
N MET A 1 11.96 -3.31 -2.46
CA MET A 1 10.69 -4.08 -2.35
C MET A 1 9.53 -3.11 -2.51
N SER A 2 8.44 -3.57 -3.14
CA SER A 2 7.27 -2.77 -3.50
C SER A 2 6.70 -1.94 -2.34
N VAL A 3 6.62 -2.48 -1.12
CA VAL A 3 6.10 -1.78 0.07
C VAL A 3 6.90 -0.52 0.41
N MET A 4 8.24 -0.59 0.44
CA MET A 4 9.07 0.60 0.71
C MET A 4 8.98 1.65 -0.40
N ALA A 5 8.83 1.21 -1.66
CA ALA A 5 8.64 2.13 -2.78
C ALA A 5 7.25 2.79 -2.75
N MET A 6 6.24 2.13 -2.16
CA MET A 6 4.89 2.67 -1.98
C MET A 6 4.78 3.69 -0.83
N GLU A 7 5.64 3.59 0.18
CA GLU A 7 5.50 4.34 1.44
C GLU A 7 5.53 5.87 1.27
N PRO A 8 6.41 6.48 0.45
CA PRO A 8 6.38 7.92 0.22
C PRO A 8 5.05 8.40 -0.39
N GLY A 9 4.52 7.63 -1.35
CA GLY A 9 3.22 7.90 -1.97
C GLY A 9 2.08 7.77 -0.96
N ARG A 10 2.14 6.76 -0.07
CA ARG A 10 1.17 6.55 1.00
C ARG A 10 1.12 7.74 1.95
N GLN A 11 2.29 8.20 2.42
CA GLN A 11 2.35 9.34 3.35
C GLN A 11 1.84 10.62 2.70
N LYS A 12 2.20 10.87 1.43
CA LYS A 12 1.70 12.04 0.70
C LYS A 12 0.17 12.02 0.58
N ALA A 13 -0.40 10.90 0.15
CA ALA A 13 -1.86 10.75 0.05
C ALA A 13 -2.55 10.91 1.41
N TYR A 14 -1.96 10.36 2.47
CA TYR A 14 -2.47 10.49 3.83
C TYR A 14 -2.53 11.96 4.28
N GLU A 15 -1.44 12.72 4.10
CA GLU A 15 -1.39 14.14 4.47
C GLU A 15 -2.36 15.00 3.65
N GLU A 16 -2.50 14.73 2.34
CA GLU A 16 -3.45 15.44 1.49
C GLU A 16 -4.90 15.18 1.91
N ILE A 17 -5.25 13.92 2.19
CA ILE A 17 -6.60 13.55 2.66
C ILE A 17 -6.86 14.13 4.06
N LYS A 18 -5.87 14.08 4.95
CA LYS A 18 -5.95 14.65 6.31
C LYS A 18 -6.31 16.14 6.30
N LYS A 19 -5.74 16.90 5.36
CA LYS A 19 -6.07 18.33 5.19
C LYS A 19 -7.51 18.58 4.73
N LEU A 20 -8.14 17.61 4.04
CA LEU A 20 -9.49 17.75 3.51
C LEU A 20 -10.58 17.32 4.49
N VAL A 21 -10.35 16.22 5.23
CA VAL A 21 -11.39 15.60 6.07
C VAL A 21 -10.99 15.41 7.53
N GLY A 22 -9.82 15.91 7.94
CA GLY A 22 -9.29 15.69 9.28
C GLY A 22 -8.73 14.28 9.41
N THR A 23 -9.56 13.29 9.70
CA THR A 23 -9.11 11.90 9.87
C THR A 23 -9.30 11.12 8.57
N PRO A 24 -8.23 10.65 7.90
CA PRO A 24 -8.37 9.81 6.72
C PRO A 24 -9.15 8.52 7.03
N PRO A 25 -10.11 8.12 6.17
CA PRO A 25 -10.85 6.88 6.36
C PRO A 25 -9.96 5.65 6.10
N ASN A 26 -10.40 4.49 6.59
CA ASN A 26 -9.75 3.24 6.25
C ASN A 26 -9.93 2.95 4.75
N LEU A 27 -8.81 2.75 4.05
CA LEU A 27 -8.77 2.58 2.60
C LEU A 27 -8.08 1.27 2.25
N GLU A 28 -8.79 0.40 1.53
CA GLU A 28 -8.24 -0.80 0.93
C GLU A 28 -8.27 -0.68 -0.60
N CYS A 29 -7.10 -0.45 -1.22
CA CYS A 29 -7.00 -0.31 -2.68
C CYS A 29 -7.44 -1.56 -3.47
N SER A 30 -7.49 -2.72 -2.82
CA SER A 30 -7.99 -3.99 -3.37
C SER A 30 -9.52 -4.09 -3.34
N LYS A 31 -10.23 -3.21 -2.60
CA LYS A 31 -11.69 -3.22 -2.46
C LYS A 31 -12.31 -1.98 -3.13
N PRO A 32 -12.95 -2.12 -4.30
CA PRO A 32 -13.60 -1.00 -5.01
C PRO A 32 -14.61 -0.25 -4.15
N ASP A 33 -15.34 -0.94 -3.28
CA ASP A 33 -16.35 -0.34 -2.38
C ASP A 33 -15.73 0.65 -1.38
N SER A 34 -14.52 0.36 -0.90
CA SER A 34 -13.77 1.27 0.00
C SER A 34 -13.46 2.60 -0.70
N LEU A 35 -13.20 2.58 -2.00
CA LEU A 35 -12.98 3.79 -2.81
C LEU A 35 -14.28 4.50 -3.18
N ASN A 36 -15.35 3.75 -3.43
CA ASN A 36 -16.64 4.30 -3.82
C ASN A 36 -17.37 5.02 -2.69
N ALA A 37 -17.12 4.62 -1.44
CA ALA A 37 -17.66 5.29 -0.25
C ALA A 37 -16.99 6.65 0.05
N LEU A 38 -15.91 7.02 -0.65
CA LEU A 38 -15.17 8.25 -0.39
C LEU A 38 -15.83 9.48 -1.03
N PRO A 39 -15.79 10.65 -0.36
CA PRO A 39 -16.11 11.92 -0.98
C PRO A 39 -15.28 12.16 -2.24
N ALA A 40 -15.83 12.83 -3.26
CA ALA A 40 -15.21 12.93 -4.59
C ALA A 40 -13.78 13.51 -4.57
N ASN A 41 -13.52 14.53 -3.74
CA ASN A 41 -12.20 15.15 -3.56
C ASN A 41 -11.18 14.20 -2.91
N VAL A 42 -11.62 13.37 -1.96
CA VAL A 42 -10.79 12.34 -1.31
C VAL A 42 -10.56 11.15 -2.25
N LYS A 43 -11.60 10.76 -3.00
CA LYS A 43 -11.57 9.65 -3.94
C LYS A 43 -10.50 9.83 -5.02
N ALA A 44 -10.35 11.04 -5.57
CA ALA A 44 -9.34 11.32 -6.58
C ALA A 44 -7.91 11.06 -6.07
N ILE A 45 -7.59 11.50 -4.85
CA ILE A 45 -6.28 11.29 -4.21
C ILE A 45 -6.07 9.79 -3.94
N ALA A 46 -7.08 9.12 -3.41
CA ALA A 46 -7.04 7.69 -3.10
C ALA A 46 -6.84 6.84 -4.37
N VAL A 47 -7.58 7.11 -5.45
CA VAL A 47 -7.45 6.40 -6.73
C VAL A 47 -6.05 6.61 -7.33
N ASN A 48 -5.53 7.83 -7.30
CA ASN A 48 -4.19 8.12 -7.79
C ASN A 48 -3.13 7.31 -7.03
N TYR A 49 -3.21 7.29 -5.69
CA TYR A 49 -2.32 6.47 -4.87
C TYR A 49 -2.46 4.97 -5.18
N CYS A 50 -3.67 4.44 -5.23
CA CYS A 50 -3.90 3.02 -5.52
C CYS A 50 -3.35 2.60 -6.89
N ASN A 51 -3.45 3.48 -7.90
CA ASN A 51 -2.88 3.22 -9.23
C ASN A 51 -1.34 3.25 -9.21
N GLN A 52 -0.73 4.18 -8.47
CA GLN A 52 0.72 4.21 -8.30
C GLN A 52 1.23 2.96 -7.58
N SER A 53 0.56 2.56 -6.50
CA SER A 53 0.88 1.34 -5.76
C SER A 53 0.79 0.09 -6.65
N ARG A 54 -0.24 0.00 -7.48
CA ARG A 54 -0.39 -1.09 -8.47
C ARG A 54 0.81 -1.13 -9.42
N LYS A 55 1.16 0.01 -10.01
CA LYS A 55 2.29 0.11 -10.94
C LYS A 55 3.62 -0.26 -10.29
N ILE A 56 3.82 0.09 -9.02
CA ILE A 56 5.03 -0.28 -8.26
C ILE A 56 5.10 -1.80 -8.10
N VAL A 57 3.99 -2.45 -7.72
CA VAL A 57 3.93 -3.91 -7.60
C VAL A 57 4.26 -4.59 -8.93
N GLU A 58 3.63 -4.14 -10.01
CA GLU A 58 3.83 -4.68 -11.37
C GLU A 58 5.26 -4.48 -11.89
N THR A 59 5.85 -3.29 -11.67
CA THR A 59 7.23 -2.98 -12.07
C THR A 59 8.25 -3.87 -11.35
N ASN A 60 7.92 -4.35 -10.15
CA ASN A 60 8.76 -5.28 -9.39
C ASN A 60 8.51 -6.76 -9.76
N GLY A 61 7.78 -7.04 -10.85
CA GLY A 61 7.56 -8.39 -11.37
C GLY A 61 6.51 -9.20 -10.62
N LEU A 62 5.72 -8.56 -9.76
CA LEU A 62 4.62 -9.21 -9.03
C LEU A 62 3.28 -8.81 -9.64
N THR A 63 2.33 -9.75 -9.68
CA THR A 63 0.93 -9.40 -9.93
C THR A 63 0.29 -8.89 -8.63
N ILE A 64 -0.81 -8.14 -8.74
CA ILE A 64 -1.58 -7.69 -7.57
C ILE A 64 -2.13 -8.86 -6.78
N GLU A 65 -2.54 -9.93 -7.45
CA GLU A 65 -3.01 -11.16 -6.80
C GLU A 65 -1.88 -11.81 -5.99
N THR A 66 -0.71 -12.00 -6.59
CA THR A 66 0.46 -12.55 -5.90
C THR A 66 0.87 -11.70 -4.71
N PHE A 67 0.88 -10.37 -4.87
CA PHE A 67 1.22 -9.44 -3.79
C PHE A 67 0.21 -9.52 -2.62
N ASN A 68 -1.09 -9.55 -2.94
CA ASN A 68 -2.13 -9.68 -1.92
C ASN A 68 -2.05 -11.04 -1.21
N GLN A 69 -1.77 -12.11 -1.96
CA GLN A 69 -1.61 -13.45 -1.39
C GLN A 69 -0.43 -13.51 -0.43
N ILE A 70 0.74 -12.96 -0.81
CA ILE A 70 1.91 -12.85 0.07
C ILE A 70 1.54 -12.10 1.36
N THR A 71 0.73 -11.04 1.25
CA THR A 71 0.28 -10.25 2.41
C THR A 71 -0.60 -11.07 3.35
N VAL A 72 -1.47 -11.93 2.81
CA VAL A 72 -2.33 -12.84 3.59
C VAL A 72 -1.50 -13.97 4.21
N ASP A 73 -0.58 -14.56 3.46
CA ASP A 73 0.26 -15.68 3.93
C ASP A 73 1.19 -15.21 5.04
N MET A 74 1.71 -13.99 4.96
CA MET A 74 2.51 -13.37 6.02
C MET A 74 1.76 -13.30 7.36
N GLN A 75 0.43 -13.18 7.37
CA GLN A 75 -0.36 -13.16 8.61
C GLN A 75 -0.56 -14.55 9.21
N LYS A 76 -0.42 -15.60 8.39
CA LYS A 76 -0.67 -17.00 8.76
C LYS A 76 0.61 -17.78 9.05
N ASP A 77 1.73 -17.34 8.50
CA ASP A 77 3.04 -17.99 8.63
C ASP A 77 4.06 -17.05 9.33
N PRO A 78 4.34 -17.27 10.63
CA PRO A 78 5.32 -16.49 11.37
C PRO A 78 6.74 -16.58 10.83
N ALA A 79 7.12 -17.69 10.18
CA ALA A 79 8.45 -17.85 9.59
C ALA A 79 8.58 -16.97 8.34
N LEU A 80 7.55 -16.96 7.49
CA LEU A 80 7.46 -16.05 6.34
C LEU A 80 7.47 -14.58 6.79
N GLN A 81 6.72 -14.25 7.85
CA GLN A 81 6.73 -12.91 8.44
C GLN A 81 8.13 -12.47 8.87
N ALA A 82 8.84 -13.32 9.62
CA ALA A 82 10.20 -13.02 10.07
C ALA A 82 11.17 -12.85 8.91
N GLN A 83 11.04 -13.66 7.86
CA GLN A 83 11.86 -13.55 6.65
C GLN A 83 11.64 -12.22 5.91
N ILE A 84 10.38 -11.85 5.67
CA ILE A 84 10.04 -10.60 4.98
C ILE A 84 10.52 -9.41 5.82
N GLN A 85 10.33 -9.42 7.14
CA GLN A 85 10.83 -8.36 8.03
C GLN A 85 12.35 -8.21 7.97
N ARG A 86 13.11 -9.31 7.99
CA ARG A 86 14.58 -9.25 7.85
C ARG A 86 15.00 -8.64 6.52
N ILE A 87 14.37 -9.04 5.42
CA ILE A 87 14.65 -8.48 4.08
C ILE A 87 14.32 -6.97 4.06
N MET A 88 13.21 -6.55 4.69
CA MET A 88 12.85 -5.13 4.79
C MET A 88 13.88 -4.33 5.60
N LEU A 89 14.41 -4.88 6.69
CA LEU A 89 15.46 -4.22 7.47
C LEU A 89 16.75 -4.09 6.66
N ASP A 90 17.19 -5.15 5.98
CA ASP A 90 18.42 -5.15 5.16
C ASP A 90 18.37 -4.08 4.06
N ILE A 91 17.23 -3.95 3.37
CA ILE A 91 17.06 -2.94 2.32
C ILE A 91 17.08 -1.50 2.88
N GLN A 92 16.58 -1.28 4.10
CA GLN A 92 16.59 0.05 4.74
C GLN A 92 18.00 0.45 5.21
N THR A 93 18.81 -0.52 5.61
CA THR A 93 20.17 -0.29 6.13
C THR A 93 21.24 -0.19 5.05
N LYS A 94 21.00 -0.71 3.85
CA LYS A 94 21.93 -0.66 2.70
C LYS A 94 21.98 0.70 1.99
N LYS A 95 21.95 1.80 2.75
CA LYS A 95 22.21 3.14 2.20
C LYS A 95 23.65 3.27 1.71
#